data_AF-A0A0Q4B7G9-F1
#
_entry.id   AF-A0A0Q4B7G9-F1
#
_cell.length_a   1.000
_cell.length_b   1.000
_cell.length_c   1.000
_cell.angle_alpha   90.00
_cell.angle_beta   90.00
_cell.angle_gamma   90.00
#
_symmetry.space_group_name_H-M   'P 1'
#
loop_
_entity.id
_entity.type
_entity.pdbx_description
1 polymer ?
#
loop_
_entity_poly.entity_id
_entity_poly.type
_entity_poly.pdbx_seq_one_letter_code
_entity_poly.pdbx_strand_id
1 'polypeptide(L)'
;MTSASKEFKMHRSTADRLRKGVEERIRFYNADNRRSLCITRAVIFGSYVNEPGKEMLSDLDVGLEMGNRFEGETHRRCADEERIRTRRVTPSVADDFMVYMAIPENNLLKHIRNRSKYTSLHLMSETENKAIFGKEVLELDVGEINRAVPFVSEPVFMEVNGKMERLLDEDIPFLIERGIIEERDGKLTVSERKFYRRCWKCGRPAPIDSRFRCECGCFDLRDIERHLIWYAVREEVFVDSGEESP
;
A
#
# COMPACT_ATOMS: atom_id res chain seq x y z
N MET A 1 -32.93 -13.06 18.62
CA MET A 1 -32.00 -14.19 18.38
C MET A 1 -30.61 -13.60 18.27
N THR A 2 -29.79 -13.73 19.31
CA THR A 2 -28.39 -13.28 19.31
C THR A 2 -27.59 -14.22 18.43
N SER A 3 -27.12 -13.75 17.27
CA SER A 3 -26.18 -14.51 16.46
C SER A 3 -24.89 -14.66 17.25
N ALA A 4 -24.62 -15.85 17.79
CA ALA A 4 -23.32 -16.20 18.32
C ALA A 4 -22.32 -16.14 17.15
N SER A 5 -21.52 -15.09 17.08
CA SER A 5 -20.34 -15.04 16.22
C SER A 5 -19.51 -16.28 16.53
N LYS A 6 -19.25 -17.09 15.51
CA LYS A 6 -18.45 -18.33 15.65
C LYS A 6 -17.10 -17.94 16.24
N GLU A 7 -16.89 -18.26 17.51
CA GLU A 7 -15.68 -17.90 18.26
C GLU A 7 -14.51 -18.69 17.68
N PHE A 8 -13.73 -18.07 16.80
CA PHE A 8 -12.57 -18.70 16.21
C PHE A 8 -11.48 -18.79 17.27
N LYS A 9 -11.14 -20.01 17.68
CA LYS A 9 -10.00 -20.23 18.57
C LYS A 9 -8.76 -20.61 17.77
N MET A 10 -7.59 -20.27 18.29
CA MET A 10 -6.27 -20.63 17.79
C MET A 10 -5.42 -21.23 18.91
N HIS A 11 -4.54 -22.17 18.57
CA HIS A 11 -3.53 -22.64 19.51
C HIS A 11 -2.53 -21.52 19.83
N ARG A 12 -1.98 -21.55 21.05
CA ARG A 12 -0.93 -20.62 21.50
C ARG A 12 0.29 -20.62 20.57
N SER A 13 0.67 -21.77 20.02
CA SER A 13 1.76 -21.86 19.03
C SER A 13 1.48 -21.10 17.72
N THR A 14 0.21 -20.89 17.37
CA THR A 14 -0.20 -20.01 16.27
C THR A 14 -0.09 -18.55 16.69
N ALA A 15 -0.50 -18.23 17.93
CA ALA A 15 -0.34 -16.89 18.49
C ALA A 15 1.13 -16.46 18.56
N ASP A 16 2.04 -17.38 18.93
CA ASP A 16 3.49 -17.11 18.96
C ASP A 16 4.05 -16.77 17.57
N ARG A 17 3.59 -17.49 16.54
CA ARG A 17 3.94 -17.21 15.14
C ARG A 17 3.37 -15.86 14.69
N LEU A 18 2.12 -15.57 15.04
CA LEU A 18 1.50 -14.28 14.73
C LEU A 18 2.23 -13.13 15.42
N ARG A 19 2.61 -13.28 16.69
CA ARG A 19 3.39 -12.29 17.45
C ARG A 19 4.68 -11.95 16.73
N LYS A 20 5.50 -12.96 16.40
CA LYS A 20 6.76 -12.75 15.67
C LYS A 20 6.52 -12.07 14.32
N GLY A 21 5.51 -12.53 13.58
CA GLY A 21 5.18 -11.91 12.30
C GLY A 21 4.70 -10.46 12.42
N VAL A 22 3.95 -10.12 13.48
CA VAL A 22 3.55 -8.73 13.76
C VAL A 22 4.79 -7.88 14.01
N GLU A 23 5.68 -8.31 14.92
CA GLU A 23 6.94 -7.63 15.24
C GLU A 23 7.80 -7.39 13.98
N GLU A 24 7.99 -8.42 13.16
CA GLU A 24 8.71 -8.29 11.88
C GLU A 24 8.06 -7.26 10.95
N ARG A 25 6.74 -7.30 10.76
CA ARG A 25 6.02 -6.35 9.89
C ARG A 25 6.11 -4.91 10.40
N ILE A 26 6.10 -4.70 11.71
CA ILE A 26 6.33 -3.40 12.33
C ILE A 26 7.73 -2.91 11.96
N ARG A 27 8.76 -3.73 12.17
CA ARG A 27 10.15 -3.38 11.83
C ARG A 27 10.31 -3.05 10.34
N PHE A 28 9.73 -3.86 9.45
CA PHE A 28 9.75 -3.58 8.01
C PHE A 28 9.05 -2.26 7.66
N TYR A 29 7.92 -1.97 8.29
CA TYR A 29 7.21 -0.70 8.08
C TYR A 29 8.02 0.49 8.58
N ASN A 30 8.67 0.36 9.74
CA ASN A 30 9.52 1.40 10.32
C ASN A 30 10.82 1.62 9.53
N ALA A 31 11.34 0.62 8.83
CA ALA A 31 12.50 0.76 7.96
C ALA A 31 12.20 1.46 6.62
N ASP A 32 10.94 1.44 6.15
CA ASP A 32 10.52 2.04 4.88
C ASP A 32 10.33 3.56 5.01
N ASN A 33 11.31 4.32 4.53
CA ASN A 33 11.27 5.80 4.59
C ASN A 33 10.25 6.43 3.64
N ARG A 34 9.58 5.66 2.78
CA ARG A 34 8.51 6.17 1.89
C ARG A 34 7.16 6.32 2.61
N ARG A 35 7.05 5.88 3.86
CA ARG A 35 5.82 5.94 4.66
C ARG A 35 5.72 7.27 5.39
N SER A 36 4.54 7.90 5.35
CA SER A 36 4.30 9.17 6.08
C SER A 36 4.17 8.97 7.59
N LEU A 37 3.70 7.78 8.00
CA LEU A 37 3.54 7.37 9.39
C LEU A 37 4.62 6.37 9.81
N CYS A 38 4.80 6.23 11.12
CA CYS A 38 5.62 5.21 11.77
C CYS A 38 4.92 4.70 13.04
N ILE A 39 5.37 3.56 13.53
CA ILE A 39 4.89 2.97 14.79
C ILE A 39 5.93 3.31 15.85
N THR A 40 5.56 4.15 16.82
CA THR A 40 6.46 4.63 17.87
C THR A 40 6.52 3.67 19.05
N ARG A 41 5.46 2.87 19.25
CA ARG A 41 5.36 1.85 20.29
C ARG A 41 4.39 0.76 19.88
N ALA A 42 4.66 -0.48 20.28
CA ALA A 42 3.75 -1.59 20.07
C ALA A 42 3.81 -2.59 21.22
N VAL A 43 2.64 -3.07 21.66
CA VAL A 43 2.52 -4.03 22.76
C VAL A 43 1.58 -5.17 22.40
N ILE A 44 1.82 -6.35 22.95
CA ILE A 44 0.83 -7.41 23.05
C ILE A 44 0.19 -7.36 24.43
N PHE A 45 -1.12 -7.53 24.50
CA PHE A 45 -1.85 -7.60 25.76
C PHE A 45 -2.93 -8.67 25.72
N GLY A 46 -3.85 -8.65 26.68
CA GLY A 46 -4.98 -9.58 26.71
C GLY A 46 -4.58 -10.98 27.15
N SER A 47 -5.35 -11.99 26.71
CA SER A 47 -5.23 -13.37 27.18
C SER A 47 -3.92 -14.07 26.76
N TYR A 48 -3.25 -13.57 25.73
CA TYR A 48 -1.91 -14.05 25.36
C TYR A 48 -0.86 -13.79 26.45
N VAL A 49 -0.92 -12.62 27.09
CA VAL A 49 0.03 -12.25 28.16
C VAL A 49 -0.48 -12.73 29.52
N ASN A 50 -1.75 -12.46 29.83
CA ASN A 50 -2.29 -12.60 31.19
C ASN A 50 -2.80 -14.02 31.53
N GLU A 51 -2.91 -14.92 30.55
CA GLU A 51 -3.34 -16.33 30.75
C GLU A 51 -2.32 -17.31 30.12
N PRO A 52 -1.06 -17.38 30.63
CA PRO A 52 0.02 -18.13 29.98
C PRO A 52 -0.24 -19.64 29.86
N GLY A 53 -1.02 -20.22 30.77
CA GLY A 53 -1.39 -21.64 30.76
C GLY A 53 -2.52 -22.02 29.79
N LYS A 54 -3.14 -21.04 29.11
CA LYS A 54 -4.29 -21.31 28.23
C LYS A 54 -3.82 -21.81 26.86
N GLU A 55 -4.21 -23.01 26.45
CA GLU A 55 -3.73 -23.51 25.15
C GLU A 55 -4.44 -22.85 23.96
N MET A 56 -5.72 -22.50 24.12
CA MET A 56 -6.59 -21.98 23.06
C MET A 56 -6.95 -20.51 23.31
N LEU A 57 -6.58 -19.63 22.40
CA LEU A 57 -6.82 -18.20 22.43
C LEU A 57 -7.86 -17.79 21.36
N SER A 58 -8.63 -16.74 21.59
CA SER A 58 -9.53 -16.15 20.57
C SER A 58 -8.74 -15.42 19.50
N ASP A 59 -7.80 -14.59 19.93
CA ASP A 59 -7.07 -13.63 19.13
C ASP A 59 -5.78 -13.19 19.84
N LEU A 60 -4.97 -12.43 19.12
CA LEU A 60 -3.78 -11.73 19.58
C LEU A 60 -4.11 -10.24 19.57
N ASP A 61 -4.26 -9.66 20.76
CA ASP A 61 -4.49 -8.24 20.95
C ASP A 61 -3.17 -7.47 20.85
N VAL A 62 -3.09 -6.55 19.90
CA VAL A 62 -1.92 -5.71 19.64
C VAL A 62 -2.31 -4.25 19.83
N GLY A 63 -1.64 -3.57 20.75
CA GLY A 63 -1.73 -2.12 20.94
C GLY A 63 -0.67 -1.42 20.11
N LEU A 64 -1.05 -0.38 19.35
CA LEU A 64 -0.15 0.39 18.49
C LEU A 64 -0.22 1.88 18.81
N GLU A 65 0.94 2.50 19.00
CA GLU A 65 1.08 3.96 19.00
C GLU A 65 1.69 4.38 17.66
N MET A 66 1.04 5.35 17.00
CA MET A 66 1.45 5.84 15.69
C MET A 66 1.94 7.28 15.83
N GLY A 67 2.95 7.63 15.04
CA GLY A 67 3.46 8.98 14.96
C GLY A 67 3.77 9.37 13.52
N ASN A 68 3.90 10.68 13.31
CA ASN A 68 4.43 11.20 12.06
C ASN A 68 5.91 10.82 11.93
N ARG A 69 6.28 10.27 10.77
CA ARG A 69 7.69 9.98 10.47
C ARG A 69 8.48 11.24 10.15
N PHE A 70 7.84 12.14 9.42
CA PHE A 70 8.37 13.43 9.01
C PHE A 70 7.43 14.54 9.47
N GLU A 71 7.90 15.77 9.43
CA GLU A 71 7.10 16.95 9.74
C GLU A 71 6.84 17.80 8.50
N GLY A 72 5.83 18.66 8.57
CA GLY A 72 5.59 19.72 7.58
C GLY A 72 5.35 19.21 6.16
N GLU A 73 6.06 19.80 5.19
CA GLU A 73 5.88 19.52 3.76
C GLU A 73 6.26 18.08 3.39
N THR A 74 7.35 17.56 3.96
CA THR A 74 7.81 16.18 3.67
C THR A 74 6.75 15.15 4.05
N HIS A 75 6.11 15.32 5.22
CA HIS A 75 5.00 14.46 5.64
C HIS A 75 3.85 14.49 4.63
N ARG A 76 3.42 15.70 4.25
CA ARG A 76 2.31 15.90 3.30
C ARG A 76 2.61 15.22 1.96
N ARG A 77 3.82 15.41 1.41
CA ARG A 77 4.20 14.79 0.13
C ARG A 77 4.22 13.26 0.21
N CYS A 78 4.76 12.68 1.29
CA CYS A 78 4.74 11.21 1.47
C CYS A 78 3.32 10.66 1.57
N ALA A 79 2.46 11.34 2.34
CA ALA A 79 1.06 10.95 2.49
C ALA A 79 0.33 11.00 1.15
N ASP A 80 0.57 12.04 0.34
CA ASP A 80 -0.02 12.17 -0.99
C ASP A 80 0.45 11.07 -1.94
N GLU A 81 1.73 10.71 -1.94
CA GLU A 81 2.20 9.58 -2.75
C GLU A 81 1.56 8.26 -2.33
N GLU A 82 1.41 8.00 -1.04
CA GLU A 82 0.74 6.80 -0.55
C GLU A 82 -0.75 6.75 -0.95
N ARG A 83 -1.42 7.91 -0.98
CA ARG A 83 -2.77 8.05 -1.51
C ARG A 83 -2.83 7.77 -3.00
N ILE A 84 -1.90 8.31 -3.78
CA ILE A 84 -1.80 8.07 -5.23
C ILE A 84 -1.55 6.57 -5.49
N ARG A 85 -0.59 5.94 -4.80
CA ARG A 85 -0.33 4.49 -4.87
C ARG A 85 -1.59 3.68 -4.61
N THR A 86 -2.32 4.02 -3.55
CA THR A 86 -3.55 3.32 -3.17
C THR A 86 -4.65 3.51 -4.22
N ARG A 87 -4.85 4.73 -4.72
CA ARG A 87 -5.84 5.04 -5.77
C ARG A 87 -5.55 4.31 -7.08
N ARG A 88 -4.28 4.09 -7.42
CA ARG A 88 -3.86 3.31 -8.60
C ARG A 88 -4.36 1.88 -8.53
N VAL A 89 -4.27 1.26 -7.35
CA VAL A 89 -4.66 -0.14 -7.11
C VAL A 89 -6.15 -0.28 -6.78
N THR A 90 -6.75 0.69 -6.11
CA THR A 90 -8.15 0.67 -5.68
C THR A 90 -8.79 2.04 -5.95
N PRO A 91 -9.28 2.27 -7.17
CA PRO A 91 -9.70 3.61 -7.62
C PRO A 91 -10.90 4.17 -6.85
N SER A 92 -11.81 3.31 -6.39
CA SER A 92 -13.01 3.68 -5.64
C SER A 92 -12.73 4.32 -4.27
N VAL A 93 -11.52 4.15 -3.73
CA VAL A 93 -11.10 4.75 -2.44
C VAL A 93 -10.99 6.27 -2.54
N ALA A 94 -10.88 6.82 -3.75
CA ALA A 94 -10.77 8.26 -3.98
C ALA A 94 -12.11 9.01 -4.00
N ASP A 95 -13.24 8.32 -4.04
CA ASP A 95 -14.56 8.94 -4.14
C ASP A 95 -15.09 9.41 -2.77
N ASP A 96 -14.52 8.89 -1.67
CA ASP A 96 -14.81 9.32 -0.31
C ASP A 96 -13.59 10.06 0.27
N PHE A 97 -13.79 11.35 0.58
CA PHE A 97 -12.74 12.21 1.12
C PHE A 97 -12.20 11.71 2.46
N MET A 98 -13.06 11.20 3.35
CA MET A 98 -12.63 10.71 4.67
C MET A 98 -11.80 9.44 4.52
N VAL A 99 -12.21 8.55 3.64
CA VAL A 99 -11.44 7.35 3.32
C VAL A 99 -10.10 7.73 2.70
N TYR A 100 -10.10 8.67 1.75
CA TYR A 100 -8.89 9.17 1.09
C TYR A 100 -7.88 9.78 2.09
N MET A 101 -8.36 10.59 3.03
CA MET A 101 -7.52 11.19 4.06
C MET A 101 -6.93 10.15 5.02
N ALA A 102 -7.68 9.11 5.35
CA ALA A 102 -7.28 8.01 6.22
C ALA A 102 -6.46 6.91 5.53
N ILE A 103 -6.13 7.03 4.24
CA ILE A 103 -5.34 6.01 3.51
C ILE A 103 -4.04 5.63 4.23
N PRO A 104 -3.18 6.57 4.70
CA PRO A 104 -1.93 6.19 5.34
C PRO A 104 -2.12 5.31 6.58
N GLU A 105 -3.05 5.69 7.44
CA GLU A 105 -3.40 4.93 8.65
C GLU A 105 -3.98 3.56 8.30
N ASN A 106 -4.92 3.52 7.36
CA ASN A 106 -5.52 2.27 6.90
C ASN A 106 -4.50 1.32 6.28
N ASN A 107 -3.54 1.83 5.51
CA ASN A 107 -2.47 1.04 4.91
C ASN A 107 -1.53 0.48 5.97
N LEU A 108 -1.15 1.28 6.97
CA LEU A 108 -0.39 0.82 8.13
C LEU A 108 -1.12 -0.33 8.83
N LEU A 109 -2.38 -0.12 9.22
CA LEU A 109 -3.17 -1.14 9.94
C LEU A 109 -3.35 -2.41 9.11
N LYS A 110 -3.63 -2.29 7.80
CA LYS A 110 -3.74 -3.45 6.90
C LYS A 110 -2.43 -4.20 6.76
N HIS A 111 -1.30 -3.49 6.65
CA HIS A 111 0.04 -4.07 6.59
C HIS A 111 0.34 -4.87 7.86
N ILE A 112 0.12 -4.28 9.04
CA ILE A 112 0.38 -4.96 10.32
C ILE A 112 -0.55 -6.16 10.53
N ARG A 113 -1.86 -6.00 10.25
CA ARG A 113 -2.83 -7.08 10.38
C ARG A 113 -2.60 -8.22 9.39
N ASN A 114 -2.09 -7.91 8.20
CA ASN A 114 -1.83 -8.86 7.11
C ASN A 114 -3.00 -9.83 6.87
N ARG A 115 -4.23 -9.30 6.80
CA ARG A 115 -5.49 -10.07 6.62
C ARG A 115 -5.77 -11.13 7.70
N SER A 116 -5.00 -11.15 8.80
CA SER A 116 -5.24 -12.07 9.91
C SER A 116 -6.56 -11.75 10.60
N LYS A 117 -7.44 -12.76 10.66
CA LYS A 117 -8.66 -12.71 11.48
C LYS A 117 -8.39 -12.89 12.98
N TYR A 118 -7.20 -13.38 13.33
CA TYR A 118 -6.78 -13.66 14.71
C TYR A 118 -5.94 -12.53 15.30
N THR A 119 -5.70 -11.45 14.56
CA THR A 119 -4.94 -10.28 15.05
C THR A 119 -5.91 -9.13 15.22
N SER A 120 -6.12 -8.72 16.46
CA SER A 120 -6.93 -7.57 16.84
C SER A 120 -5.99 -6.39 17.05
N LEU A 121 -6.20 -5.30 16.32
CA LEU A 121 -5.36 -4.09 16.41
C LEU A 121 -6.14 -3.03 17.17
N HIS A 122 -5.49 -2.42 18.15
CA HIS A 122 -6.02 -1.36 18.99
C HIS A 122 -5.08 -0.17 18.90
N LEU A 123 -5.61 1.01 18.57
CA LEU A 123 -4.82 2.23 18.61
C LEU A 123 -4.69 2.67 20.06
N MET A 124 -3.49 3.04 20.48
CA MET A 124 -3.24 3.48 21.84
C MET A 124 -3.47 5.00 21.92
N SER A 125 -4.71 5.40 22.21
CA SER A 125 -5.05 6.77 22.59
C SER A 125 -4.87 7.00 24.10
N GLU A 126 -4.75 8.26 24.55
CA GLU A 126 -4.66 8.59 25.98
C GLU A 126 -5.79 7.96 26.82
N THR A 127 -6.97 7.79 26.23
CA THR A 127 -8.14 7.16 26.86
C THR A 127 -8.09 5.64 26.87
N GLU A 128 -7.61 5.00 25.81
CA GLU A 128 -7.50 3.53 25.71
C GLU A 128 -6.32 2.99 26.53
N ASN A 129 -5.30 3.82 26.74
CA ASN A 129 -4.14 3.51 27.57
C ASN A 129 -4.52 3.00 28.97
N LYS A 130 -5.54 3.58 29.62
CA LYS A 130 -5.95 3.15 30.97
C LYS A 130 -6.53 1.72 31.01
N ALA A 131 -7.21 1.30 29.95
CA ALA A 131 -7.81 -0.03 29.87
C ALA A 131 -6.78 -1.11 29.49
N ILE A 132 -5.84 -0.76 28.60
CA ILE A 132 -4.77 -1.66 28.15
C ILE A 132 -3.70 -1.84 29.24
N PHE A 133 -3.27 -0.75 29.89
CA PHE A 133 -2.16 -0.77 30.86
C PHE A 133 -2.58 -1.06 32.31
N GLY A 134 -3.85 -1.38 32.57
CA GLY A 134 -4.28 -1.91 33.87
C GLY A 134 -3.81 -3.35 34.13
N LYS A 135 -3.11 -3.97 33.18
CA LYS A 135 -2.65 -5.37 33.19
C LYS A 135 -1.23 -5.47 32.64
N GLU A 136 -0.62 -6.66 32.74
CA GLU A 136 0.68 -6.93 32.14
C GLU A 136 0.60 -6.87 30.60
N VAL A 137 1.66 -6.31 30.02
CA VAL A 137 1.84 -6.17 28.57
C VAL A 137 3.22 -6.69 28.17
N LEU A 138 3.34 -7.14 26.93
CA LEU A 138 4.61 -7.52 26.31
C LEU A 138 4.97 -6.49 25.24
N GLU A 139 6.02 -5.72 25.48
CA GLU A 139 6.56 -4.77 24.49
C GLU A 139 7.14 -5.52 23.28
N LEU A 140 6.87 -5.01 22.09
CA LEU A 140 7.46 -5.50 20.84
C LEU A 140 8.60 -4.58 20.41
N ASP A 141 9.63 -5.17 19.81
CA ASP A 141 10.68 -4.39 19.13
C ASP A 141 10.10 -3.73 17.87
N VAL A 142 9.96 -2.40 17.91
CA VAL A 142 9.50 -1.62 16.76
C VAL A 142 10.61 -1.36 15.73
N GLY A 143 11.86 -1.70 16.05
CA GLY A 143 13.03 -1.46 15.23
C GLY A 143 13.37 0.03 15.10
N GLU A 144 14.39 0.31 14.28
CA GLU A 144 14.77 1.69 13.98
C GLU A 144 13.75 2.33 13.04
N ILE A 145 13.26 3.52 13.43
CA ILE A 145 12.44 4.36 12.56
C ILE A 145 13.37 5.07 11.59
N ASN A 146 13.39 4.62 10.34
CA ASN A 146 14.14 5.28 9.30
C ASN A 146 13.51 6.66 9.00
N ARG A 147 14.15 7.72 9.49
CA ARG A 147 13.77 9.12 9.25
C ARG A 147 14.66 9.80 8.20
N ALA A 148 15.42 9.03 7.42
CA ALA A 148 16.07 9.59 6.25
C ALA A 148 14.99 10.18 5.34
N VAL A 149 15.21 11.42 4.88
CA VAL A 149 14.28 12.10 3.97
C VAL A 149 14.03 11.15 2.79
N PRO A 150 12.77 10.83 2.46
CA PRO A 150 12.50 9.98 1.33
C PRO A 150 12.99 10.71 0.07
N PHE A 151 13.40 9.94 -0.92
CA PHE A 151 13.52 10.49 -2.27
C PHE A 151 12.09 10.88 -2.68
N VAL A 152 11.79 12.16 -2.55
CA VAL A 152 10.55 12.81 -2.98
C VAL A 152 10.99 13.98 -3.83
N SER A 153 11.16 13.70 -5.11
CA SER A 153 11.45 14.66 -6.15
C SER A 153 10.32 15.69 -6.24
N GLU A 154 10.61 16.84 -6.85
CA GLU A 154 9.54 17.78 -7.16
C GLU A 154 8.46 17.07 -7.98
N PRO A 155 7.15 17.26 -7.66
CA PRO A 155 6.08 16.54 -8.32
C PRO A 155 6.18 16.65 -9.84
N VAL A 156 6.46 15.52 -10.49
CA VAL A 156 6.48 15.46 -11.95
C VAL A 156 5.07 15.11 -12.42
N PHE A 157 4.53 15.91 -13.32
CA PHE A 157 3.24 15.64 -13.93
C PHE A 157 3.43 15.29 -15.40
N MET A 158 2.64 14.34 -15.87
CA MET A 158 2.58 13.93 -17.26
C MET A 158 1.14 14.02 -17.74
N GLU A 159 0.94 14.56 -18.94
CA GLU A 159 -0.38 14.53 -19.57
C GLU A 159 -0.65 13.13 -20.13
N VAL A 160 -1.72 12.49 -19.66
CA VAL A 160 -2.20 11.19 -20.12
C VAL A 160 -3.67 11.35 -20.50
N ASN A 161 -4.00 11.23 -21.79
CA ASN A 161 -5.35 11.43 -22.34
C ASN A 161 -5.99 12.81 -22.04
N GLY A 162 -5.22 13.90 -22.09
CA GLY A 162 -5.76 15.22 -21.75
C GLY A 162 -5.98 15.44 -20.26
N LYS A 163 -5.45 14.57 -19.39
CA LYS A 163 -5.45 14.73 -17.93
C LYS A 163 -4.03 14.78 -17.41
N MET A 164 -3.74 15.73 -16.54
CA MET A 164 -2.45 15.78 -15.84
C MET A 164 -2.45 14.73 -14.72
N GLU A 165 -1.54 13.76 -14.82
CA GLU A 165 -1.33 12.72 -13.83
C GLU A 165 0.03 12.92 -13.16
N ARG A 166 0.09 12.75 -11.83
CA ARG A 166 1.34 12.81 -11.08
C ARG A 166 2.09 11.49 -11.21
N LEU A 167 3.36 11.56 -11.62
CA LEU A 167 4.30 10.44 -11.57
C LEU A 167 4.73 10.20 -10.13
N LEU A 168 4.89 8.93 -9.76
CA LEU A 168 5.55 8.58 -8.51
C LEU A 168 7.05 8.51 -8.75
N ASP A 169 7.83 8.83 -7.74
CA ASP A 169 9.29 8.77 -7.80
C ASP A 169 9.83 7.39 -8.19
N GLU A 170 9.15 6.33 -7.78
CA GLU A 170 9.48 4.95 -8.14
C GLU A 170 9.24 4.62 -9.63
N ASP A 171 8.39 5.39 -10.31
CA ASP A 171 8.14 5.23 -11.75
C ASP A 171 9.26 5.88 -12.59
N ILE A 172 9.91 6.93 -12.08
CA ILE A 172 10.82 7.79 -12.84
C ILE A 172 12.00 6.99 -13.44
N PRO A 173 12.74 6.15 -12.69
CA PRO A 173 13.86 5.40 -13.25
C PRO A 173 13.43 4.49 -14.41
N PHE A 174 12.29 3.82 -14.26
CA PHE A 174 11.73 2.95 -15.29
C PHE A 174 11.35 3.73 -16.56
N LEU A 175 10.71 4.89 -16.38
CA LEU A 175 10.30 5.74 -17.51
C LEU A 175 11.52 6.33 -18.24
N ILE A 176 12.61 6.68 -17.52
CA ILE A 176 13.87 7.13 -18.11
C ILE A 176 14.56 5.99 -18.87
N GLU A 177 14.67 4.80 -18.27
CA GLU A 177 15.29 3.63 -18.91
C GLU A 177 14.61 3.27 -20.24
N ARG A 178 13.27 3.38 -20.28
CA ARG A 178 12.48 3.15 -21.50
C ARG A 178 12.46 4.36 -22.45
N GLY A 179 13.13 5.45 -22.07
CA GLY A 179 13.20 6.70 -22.80
C GLY A 179 11.87 7.41 -22.96
N ILE A 180 10.86 7.06 -22.14
CA ILE A 180 9.52 7.66 -22.12
C ILE A 180 9.58 9.10 -21.62
N ILE A 181 10.40 9.32 -20.59
CA ILE A 181 10.77 10.64 -20.12
C ILE A 181 12.29 10.77 -20.19
N GLU A 182 12.77 12.00 -20.36
CA GLU A 182 14.19 12.34 -20.44
C GLU A 182 14.46 13.60 -19.62
N GLU A 183 15.63 13.66 -19.00
CA GLU A 183 16.07 14.83 -18.27
C GLU A 183 16.71 15.84 -19.25
N ARG A 184 16.10 17.02 -19.39
CA ARG A 184 16.61 18.14 -20.18
C ARG A 184 16.72 19.36 -19.27
N ASP A 185 17.90 19.95 -19.18
CA ASP A 185 18.18 21.14 -18.35
C ASP A 185 17.79 20.97 -16.86
N GLY A 186 18.00 19.77 -16.30
CA GLY A 186 17.63 19.45 -14.91
C GLY A 186 16.13 19.28 -14.68
N LYS A 187 15.34 19.11 -15.75
CA LYS A 187 13.89 18.89 -15.69
C LYS A 187 13.51 17.62 -16.42
N LEU A 188 12.59 16.87 -15.86
CA LEU A 188 12.01 15.71 -16.53
C LEU A 188 10.99 16.17 -17.58
N THR A 189 11.20 15.74 -18.81
CA THR A 189 10.36 16.05 -19.98
C THR A 189 9.90 14.76 -20.63
N VAL A 190 8.67 14.73 -21.15
CA VAL A 190 8.21 13.58 -21.95
C VAL A 190 9.00 13.56 -23.25
N SER A 191 9.54 12.40 -23.61
CA SER A 191 10.33 12.29 -24.83
C SER A 191 9.46 12.52 -26.07
N GLU A 192 10.04 13.18 -27.07
CA GLU A 192 9.43 13.36 -28.40
C GLU A 192 9.33 12.03 -29.17
N ARG A 193 9.87 10.93 -28.61
CA ARG A 193 9.77 9.58 -29.16
C ARG A 193 8.30 9.13 -29.20
N LYS A 194 7.89 8.55 -30.33
CA LYS A 194 6.57 7.92 -30.46
C LYS A 194 6.61 6.53 -29.81
N PHE A 195 5.85 6.36 -28.74
CA PHE A 195 5.67 5.07 -28.08
C PHE A 195 4.51 4.32 -28.70
N TYR A 196 4.66 3.00 -28.86
CA TYR A 196 3.66 2.14 -29.49
C TYR A 196 3.23 1.05 -28.50
N ARG A 197 1.91 0.86 -28.36
CA ARG A 197 1.32 -0.34 -27.76
C ARG A 197 1.16 -1.41 -28.85
N ARG A 198 1.29 -2.70 -28.51
CA ARG A 198 0.95 -3.80 -29.43
C ARG A 198 -0.33 -4.48 -28.98
N CYS A 199 -1.22 -4.79 -29.91
CA CYS A 199 -2.32 -5.71 -29.62
C CYS A 199 -1.74 -7.09 -29.30
N TRP A 200 -2.09 -7.68 -28.16
CA TRP A 200 -1.63 -9.02 -27.79
C TRP A 200 -2.24 -10.13 -28.64
N LYS A 201 -3.40 -9.88 -29.27
CA LYS A 201 -4.09 -10.84 -30.14
C LYS A 201 -3.59 -10.82 -31.60
N CYS A 202 -3.34 -9.65 -32.17
CA CYS A 202 -2.98 -9.52 -33.59
C CYS A 202 -1.61 -8.88 -33.84
N GLY A 203 -0.88 -8.48 -32.80
CA GLY A 203 0.47 -7.93 -32.90
C GLY A 203 0.57 -6.52 -33.50
N ARG A 204 -0.54 -5.93 -33.98
CA ARG A 204 -0.54 -4.61 -34.63
C ARG A 204 -0.05 -3.54 -33.64
N PRO A 205 1.00 -2.76 -33.99
CA PRO A 205 1.42 -1.62 -33.21
C PRO A 205 0.45 -0.45 -33.40
N ALA A 206 0.17 0.27 -32.33
CA ALA A 206 -0.60 1.51 -32.35
C ALA A 206 0.12 2.55 -31.48
N PRO A 207 0.26 3.80 -31.94
CA PRO A 207 0.81 4.84 -31.08
C PRO A 207 0.00 4.94 -29.77
N ILE A 208 0.68 5.12 -28.65
CA ILE A 208 0.05 5.22 -27.32
C ILE A 208 -0.93 6.40 -27.26
N ASP A 209 -0.63 7.49 -27.95
CA ASP A 209 -1.41 8.72 -28.06
C ASP A 209 -2.55 8.65 -29.11
N SER A 210 -2.65 7.55 -29.86
CA SER A 210 -3.65 7.44 -30.92
C SER A 210 -5.01 7.00 -30.36
N ARG A 211 -6.10 7.60 -30.87
CA ARG A 211 -7.48 7.11 -30.70
C ARG A 211 -7.74 5.76 -31.41
N PHE A 212 -6.69 5.09 -31.89
CA PHE A 212 -6.78 3.86 -32.65
C PHE A 212 -7.33 2.73 -31.78
N ARG A 213 -8.54 2.27 -32.10
CA ARG A 213 -9.11 1.02 -31.58
C ARG A 213 -8.80 -0.08 -32.59
N CYS A 214 -7.99 -1.08 -32.21
CA CYS A 214 -7.85 -2.31 -32.96
C CYS A 214 -9.22 -2.96 -33.05
N GLU A 215 -9.60 -3.43 -34.24
CA GLU A 215 -10.85 -4.17 -34.50
C GLU A 215 -11.00 -5.38 -33.57
N CYS A 216 -9.89 -5.89 -33.06
CA CYS A 216 -9.81 -7.00 -32.12
C CYS A 216 -10.24 -6.65 -30.67
N GLY A 217 -10.39 -5.37 -30.31
CA GLY A 217 -10.78 -4.92 -28.95
C GLY A 217 -9.76 -5.18 -27.83
N CYS A 218 -8.68 -5.91 -28.11
CA CYS A 218 -7.74 -6.44 -27.13
C CYS A 218 -6.43 -5.64 -27.10
N PHE A 219 -6.40 -4.51 -26.38
CA PHE A 219 -5.14 -3.87 -25.98
C PHE A 219 -4.83 -4.22 -24.54
N ASP A 220 -3.59 -4.59 -24.28
CA ASP A 220 -3.06 -4.64 -22.93
C ASP A 220 -1.81 -3.75 -22.92
N LEU A 221 -1.62 -2.93 -21.88
CA LEU A 221 -0.48 -2.03 -21.73
C LEU A 221 0.69 -2.79 -21.11
N ARG A 222 1.11 -3.83 -21.83
CA ARG A 222 2.32 -4.58 -21.49
C ARG A 222 3.37 -4.25 -22.52
N ASP A 223 4.59 -4.05 -22.06
CA ASP A 223 5.73 -3.99 -22.97
C ASP A 223 5.94 -5.34 -23.68
N ILE A 224 6.93 -5.40 -24.57
CA ILE A 224 7.27 -6.62 -25.31
C ILE A 224 7.71 -7.79 -24.41
N GLU A 225 8.03 -7.53 -23.14
CA GLU A 225 8.51 -8.46 -22.12
C GLU A 225 7.47 -8.77 -21.02
N ARG A 226 6.21 -8.34 -21.22
CA ARG A 226 5.07 -8.53 -20.29
C ARG A 226 5.15 -7.73 -18.99
N HIS A 227 5.99 -6.71 -18.89
CA HIS A 227 5.99 -5.79 -17.76
C HIS A 227 4.82 -4.79 -17.87
N LEU A 228 4.11 -4.58 -16.76
CA LEU A 228 3.02 -3.61 -16.63
C LEU A 228 3.58 -2.19 -16.75
N ILE A 229 3.26 -1.50 -17.86
CA ILE A 229 3.48 -0.06 -17.98
C ILE A 229 2.21 0.61 -17.44
N TRP A 230 2.19 0.99 -16.17
CA TRP A 230 1.06 1.78 -15.67
C TRP A 230 1.15 3.23 -16.16
N TYR A 231 0.04 3.68 -16.75
CA TYR A 231 -0.27 4.99 -17.36
C TYR A 231 0.15 5.24 -18.80
N ALA A 232 -0.45 4.47 -19.70
CA ALA A 232 -0.75 4.95 -21.03
C ALA A 232 -2.23 4.70 -21.30
N VAL A 233 -3.08 5.68 -20.97
CA VAL A 233 -4.48 5.75 -21.41
C VAL A 233 -5.47 4.94 -20.55
N ARG A 234 -6.11 5.56 -19.55
CA ARG A 234 -7.33 5.01 -18.95
C ARG A 234 -8.52 5.23 -19.88
N GLU A 235 -9.11 4.15 -20.38
CA GLU A 235 -10.56 3.92 -20.29
C GLU A 235 -10.76 2.51 -19.71
N GLU A 236 -11.30 2.48 -18.48
CA GLU A 236 -12.04 1.40 -17.83
C GLU A 236 -11.47 -0.04 -17.84
N VAL A 237 -11.00 -0.51 -16.67
CA VAL A 237 -10.82 -1.95 -16.38
C VAL A 237 -11.63 -2.34 -15.15
N PHE A 238 -12.66 -3.14 -15.40
CA PHE A 238 -13.23 -4.21 -14.58
C PHE A 238 -13.78 -5.22 -15.62
N VAL A 239 -13.64 -6.55 -15.55
CA VAL A 239 -13.33 -7.48 -14.46
C VAL A 239 -12.53 -8.67 -15.03
N ASP A 240 -11.77 -9.28 -14.14
CA ASP A 240 -11.14 -10.59 -14.20
C ASP A 240 -12.15 -11.76 -14.36
N SER A 241 -11.73 -12.82 -15.02
CA SER A 241 -12.01 -14.22 -14.65
C SER A 241 -11.28 -15.12 -15.66
N GLY A 242 -10.04 -15.46 -15.33
CA GLY A 242 -9.51 -16.76 -15.75
C GLY A 242 -10.29 -17.85 -15.03
N GLU A 243 -10.85 -18.79 -15.80
CA GLU A 243 -11.20 -20.21 -15.53
C GLU A 243 -12.23 -20.61 -16.61
N GLU A 244 -12.15 -21.67 -17.41
CA GLU A 244 -11.23 -22.79 -17.64
C GLU A 244 -11.46 -23.28 -19.09
N SER A 245 -10.46 -23.95 -19.67
CA SER A 245 -10.59 -24.82 -20.87
C SER A 245 -11.61 -25.95 -20.64
N PRO A 246 -12.22 -26.59 -21.67
CA PRO A 246 -11.71 -26.87 -23.02
C PRO A 246 -12.28 -26.00 -24.14
#